data_AF-A0A6A4NAZ6-F1
#
_entry.id   AF-A0A6A4NAZ6-F1
#
_cell.length_a   1.000
_cell.length_b   1.000
_cell.length_c   1.000
_cell.angle_alpha   90.00
_cell.angle_beta   90.00
_cell.angle_gamma   90.00
#
_symmetry.space_group_name_H-M   'P 1'
#
loop_
_entity.id
_entity.type
_entity.pdbx_description
1 polymer ?
#
loop_
_entity_poly.entity_id
_entity_poly.type
_entity_poly.pdbx_seq_one_letter_code
_entity_poly.pdbx_strand_id
1 'polypeptide(L)'
;MSNTLKENNGGVRDLYGEDNATEDQLITPWHFSVASGSTLMRDPRYNKGLAFTEIERDAHYLRGLLPPAVFNQDLQEKRVMNNLRQYEVPLHRYTALMDLQERNERLFYKLLIDNVEELLPIVYTPTVGEACQKYGSIYKRPQGLYISLKEKGKILEVLKNWPEKIVQVIVVTDGERILGLGDLGCQGMGIPVGKLSLYTALGGVRPSSCLPITIDVGTNNEKLLNDEFYIGLKQKRATGKEYEELLEEFMSAVKKNYGEKVLVQFEDFANHNAFTLLEKYSSSHLVFNDDIQGTASVVLAGVIASLKLIGGTLADHTFLFLGAGEAGTGIAELIALEISKRTKAPVEATRKKIWLVDSKGLIVSSRLESLQHFKKPWAHEHEPVKALVDAVKATKPTILIGTSGVGKTFTKDVVEAMASFNEKPLIFALSNPTSQSECTAEEAYTWSKANFFYLHSVTEYKQAEPLSNYHIISLRYQGRAIFASGSPFDPVEYEGKVFVPGQGNNAYIFPGLGLGLIMSGAIRVRDEMLLAASEALAAQVSEENYDKGLIYPPFTNIRKISASIAANVAAKAYELGLASHLPRPKDLLKYAESCMYSPGYRSYR
;
A
#
# COMPACT_ATOMS: atom_id res chain seq x y z
N MET A 1 76.29 4.81 13.99
CA MET A 1 76.62 5.19 12.60
C MET A 1 75.37 5.06 11.74
N SER A 2 74.96 6.19 11.15
CA SER A 2 73.99 6.47 10.06
C SER A 2 72.65 5.70 9.99
N ASN A 3 71.49 6.36 10.09
CA ASN A 3 70.80 7.16 9.02
C ASN A 3 70.46 6.29 7.79
N THR A 4 69.28 6.28 7.16
CA THR A 4 68.00 7.02 7.22
C THR A 4 67.06 6.29 6.24
N LEU A 5 65.74 6.35 6.44
CA LEU A 5 64.76 6.76 5.40
C LEU A 5 63.37 6.85 6.05
N LYS A 6 62.95 8.09 6.29
CA LYS A 6 61.55 8.49 6.44
C LYS A 6 60.96 8.62 5.04
N GLU A 7 59.80 8.04 4.80
CA GLU A 7 58.83 8.60 3.86
C GLU A 7 57.57 9.00 4.63
N ASN A 8 57.32 10.31 4.63
CA ASN A 8 56.05 10.92 4.92
C ASN A 8 55.22 10.86 3.62
N ASN A 9 54.05 10.24 3.67
CA ASN A 9 52.87 10.63 2.90
C ASN A 9 51.71 10.44 3.88
N GLY A 10 51.07 11.48 4.42
CA GLY A 10 50.37 12.49 3.64
C GLY A 10 48.91 12.07 3.49
N GLY A 11 48.22 11.81 4.61
CA GLY A 11 46.79 11.52 4.65
C GLY A 11 46.19 12.15 5.89
N VAL A 12 45.16 12.99 5.70
CA VAL A 12 44.39 13.59 6.79
C VAL A 12 43.77 12.44 7.59
N ARG A 13 44.08 12.35 8.90
CA ARG A 13 43.30 11.49 9.79
C ARG A 13 41.89 12.04 9.82
N ASP A 14 40.95 11.26 9.29
CA ASP A 14 39.53 11.53 9.44
C ASP A 14 39.18 11.61 10.94
N LEU A 15 38.61 12.74 11.33
CA LEU A 15 38.27 13.06 12.72
C LEU A 15 37.02 12.30 13.20
N TYR A 16 36.33 11.57 12.31
CA TYR A 16 35.03 10.95 12.58
C TYR A 16 35.03 9.43 12.69
N GLY A 17 36.16 8.75 12.49
CA GLY A 17 36.28 7.32 12.80
C GLY A 17 35.32 6.40 12.02
N GLU A 18 34.96 6.76 10.78
CA GLU A 18 34.08 5.93 9.94
C GLU A 18 34.83 4.83 9.17
N ASP A 19 36.16 4.83 9.18
CA ASP A 19 36.99 3.94 8.34
C ASP A 19 37.52 2.66 9.04
N ASN A 20 36.86 2.19 10.10
CA ASN A 20 37.26 0.96 10.82
C ASN A 20 36.30 -0.23 10.65
N ALA A 21 35.42 -0.23 9.65
CA ALA A 21 34.59 -1.38 9.28
C ALA A 21 34.65 -1.57 7.76
N THR A 22 35.34 -2.53 7.13
CA THR A 22 35.96 -3.79 7.55
C THR A 22 36.79 -4.27 6.35
N GLU A 23 38.12 -4.36 6.46
CA GLU A 23 38.96 -4.85 5.36
C GLU A 23 38.71 -6.35 5.01
N ASP A 24 38.03 -7.11 5.88
CA ASP A 24 37.78 -8.55 5.73
C ASP A 24 36.45 -8.93 5.04
N GLN A 25 35.70 -7.99 4.49
CA GLN A 25 34.42 -8.31 3.84
C GLN A 25 34.59 -8.74 2.37
N LEU A 26 34.13 -9.96 2.04
CA LEU A 26 34.04 -10.44 0.65
C LEU A 26 33.23 -9.46 -0.21
N ILE A 27 33.82 -8.93 -1.28
CA ILE A 27 33.17 -8.05 -2.26
C ILE A 27 32.92 -8.80 -3.57
N THR A 28 31.78 -8.55 -4.22
CA THR A 28 31.53 -9.08 -5.56
C THR A 28 32.39 -8.30 -6.57
N PRO A 29 33.29 -8.94 -7.33
CA PRO A 29 34.18 -8.26 -8.27
C PRO A 29 33.45 -7.90 -9.57
N TRP A 30 32.56 -6.91 -9.50
CA TRP A 30 31.79 -6.43 -10.64
C TRP A 30 32.68 -5.89 -11.77
N HIS A 31 32.47 -6.37 -13.00
CA HIS A 31 33.10 -5.84 -14.21
C HIS A 31 32.09 -5.04 -15.04
N PHE A 32 32.50 -3.89 -15.53
CA PHE A 32 31.67 -3.02 -16.37
C PHE A 32 32.25 -2.96 -17.78
N SER A 33 31.41 -3.23 -18.77
CA SER A 33 31.73 -3.08 -20.20
C SER A 33 30.58 -2.37 -20.91
N VAL A 34 30.87 -1.74 -22.05
CA VAL A 34 29.83 -1.10 -22.86
C VAL A 34 28.91 -2.19 -23.42
N ALA A 35 27.63 -2.13 -23.08
CA ALA A 35 26.64 -3.05 -23.62
C ALA A 35 26.41 -2.76 -25.12
N SER A 36 26.55 -3.79 -25.96
CA SER A 36 26.27 -3.73 -27.39
C SER A 36 25.68 -5.06 -27.88
N GLY A 37 25.19 -5.09 -29.12
CA GLY A 37 24.64 -6.27 -29.75
C GLY A 37 23.52 -6.94 -28.93
N SER A 38 23.57 -8.27 -28.86
CA SER A 38 22.62 -9.06 -28.08
C SER A 38 22.65 -8.77 -26.58
N THR A 39 23.79 -8.35 -26.01
CA THR A 39 23.89 -8.02 -24.59
C THR A 39 23.01 -6.81 -24.25
N LEU A 40 23.08 -5.75 -25.07
CA LEU A 40 22.23 -4.57 -24.93
C LEU A 40 20.74 -4.88 -25.11
N MET A 41 20.38 -5.76 -26.05
CA MET A 41 18.98 -6.12 -26.30
C MET A 41 18.38 -7.04 -25.22
N ARG A 42 19.23 -7.77 -24.48
CA ARG A 42 18.79 -8.68 -23.41
C ARG A 42 18.66 -8.00 -22.06
N ASP A 43 19.30 -6.84 -21.88
CA ASP A 43 19.18 -6.04 -20.66
C ASP A 43 17.87 -5.22 -20.71
N PRO A 44 16.88 -5.51 -19.84
CA PRO A 44 15.59 -4.83 -19.86
C PRO A 44 15.67 -3.33 -19.52
N ARG A 45 16.71 -2.90 -18.79
CA ARG A 45 16.92 -1.50 -18.40
C ARG A 45 17.28 -0.65 -19.60
N TYR A 46 18.02 -1.23 -20.55
CA TYR A 46 18.54 -0.51 -21.71
C TYR A 46 17.83 -0.85 -23.02
N ASN A 47 17.22 -2.02 -23.14
CA ASN A 47 16.54 -2.45 -24.36
C ASN A 47 15.39 -1.50 -24.73
N LYS A 48 15.42 -1.00 -25.98
CA LYS A 48 14.38 -0.15 -26.57
C LYS A 48 13.50 -0.89 -27.58
N GLY A 49 13.78 -2.16 -27.85
CA GLY A 49 13.11 -2.93 -28.90
C GLY A 49 13.23 -2.24 -30.25
N LEU A 50 12.10 -1.99 -30.93
CA LEU A 50 12.11 -1.33 -32.24
C LEU A 50 12.36 0.19 -32.15
N ALA A 51 12.47 0.77 -30.95
CA ALA A 51 12.77 2.20 -30.76
C ALA A 51 14.25 2.56 -30.76
N PHE A 52 15.16 1.59 -30.92
CA PHE A 52 16.53 1.93 -31.29
C PHE A 52 16.52 2.65 -32.65
N THR A 53 17.07 3.86 -32.68
CA THR A 53 17.24 4.65 -33.90
C THR A 53 18.29 4.01 -34.81
N GLU A 54 18.32 4.36 -36.10
CA GLU A 54 19.36 3.87 -37.03
C GLU A 54 20.77 4.15 -36.51
N ILE A 55 21.01 5.36 -35.97
CA ILE A 55 22.31 5.75 -35.40
C ILE A 55 22.68 4.85 -34.21
N GLU A 56 21.76 4.60 -33.28
CA GLU A 56 22.00 3.70 -32.15
C GLU A 56 22.23 2.26 -32.60
N ARG A 57 21.55 1.81 -33.67
CA ARG A 57 21.74 0.47 -34.22
C ARG A 57 23.12 0.30 -34.85
N ASP A 58 23.61 1.30 -35.56
CA ASP A 58 24.96 1.31 -36.12
C ASP A 58 26.02 1.39 -34.99
N ALA A 59 25.85 2.30 -34.02
CA ALA A 59 26.81 2.53 -32.93
C ALA A 59 26.94 1.34 -31.96
N HIS A 60 25.84 0.63 -31.69
CA HIS A 60 25.80 -0.47 -30.74
C HIS A 60 25.69 -1.85 -31.39
N TYR A 61 26.07 -1.99 -32.67
CA TYR A 61 26.13 -3.28 -33.37
C TYR A 61 24.78 -4.05 -33.36
N LEU A 62 23.67 -3.33 -33.53
CA LEU A 62 22.32 -3.91 -33.60
C LEU A 62 21.81 -4.06 -35.03
N ARG A 63 22.49 -3.48 -36.02
CA ARG A 63 22.10 -3.56 -37.42
C ARG A 63 22.05 -5.01 -37.90
N GLY A 64 20.92 -5.38 -38.53
CA GLY A 64 20.65 -6.75 -38.94
C GLY A 64 20.09 -7.66 -37.84
N LEU A 65 20.18 -7.28 -36.56
CA LEU A 65 19.57 -8.02 -35.45
C LEU A 65 18.10 -7.64 -35.22
N LEU A 66 17.71 -6.45 -35.69
CA LEU A 66 16.34 -5.93 -35.63
C LEU A 66 15.79 -5.73 -37.04
N PRO A 67 14.46 -5.85 -37.25
CA PRO A 67 13.85 -5.52 -38.54
C PRO A 67 14.04 -4.03 -38.86
N PRO A 68 13.98 -3.63 -40.15
CA PRO A 68 14.35 -2.29 -40.60
C PRO A 68 13.43 -1.17 -40.08
N ALA A 69 12.22 -1.48 -39.61
CA ALA A 69 11.32 -0.47 -39.07
C ALA A 69 11.82 0.07 -37.72
N VAL A 70 11.75 1.39 -37.55
CA VAL A 70 11.98 2.10 -36.28
C VAL A 70 10.64 2.61 -35.76
N PHE A 71 10.25 2.20 -34.56
CA PHE A 71 9.00 2.64 -33.92
C PHE A 71 9.31 3.62 -32.80
N ASN A 72 8.51 4.67 -32.63
CA ASN A 72 8.57 5.46 -31.40
C ASN A 72 7.99 4.67 -30.21
N GLN A 73 8.19 5.18 -28.99
CA GLN A 73 7.73 4.49 -27.78
C GLN A 73 6.19 4.37 -27.73
N ASP A 74 5.45 5.40 -28.15
CA ASP A 74 3.98 5.42 -28.16
C ASP A 74 3.38 4.36 -29.10
N LEU A 75 3.99 4.13 -30.27
CA LEU A 75 3.54 3.09 -31.19
C LEU A 75 3.79 1.69 -30.62
N GLN A 76 4.91 1.49 -29.91
CA GLN A 76 5.15 0.23 -29.22
C GLN A 76 4.15 0.00 -28.09
N GLU A 77 3.83 1.04 -27.33
CA GLU A 77 2.82 0.99 -26.27
C GLU A 77 1.45 0.61 -26.84
N LYS A 78 0.99 1.31 -27.89
CA LYS A 78 -0.27 1.01 -28.58
C LYS A 78 -0.33 -0.44 -29.07
N ARG A 79 0.76 -0.96 -29.63
CA ARG A 79 0.85 -2.36 -30.06
C ARG A 79 0.71 -3.33 -28.88
N VAL A 80 1.37 -3.05 -27.76
CA VAL A 80 1.28 -3.89 -26.57
C VAL A 80 -0.14 -3.87 -25.99
N MET A 81 -0.76 -2.70 -25.84
CA MET A 81 -2.14 -2.59 -25.36
C MET A 81 -3.14 -3.34 -26.25
N ASN A 82 -3.00 -3.25 -27.58
CA ASN A 82 -3.83 -4.00 -28.51
C ASN A 82 -3.72 -5.52 -28.31
N ASN A 83 -2.52 -6.02 -28.00
CA ASN A 83 -2.31 -7.44 -27.73
C ASN A 83 -2.84 -7.83 -26.34
N LEU A 84 -2.63 -6.99 -25.33
CA LEU A 84 -3.10 -7.26 -23.96
C LEU A 84 -4.63 -7.41 -23.90
N ARG A 85 -5.36 -6.54 -24.61
CA ARG A 85 -6.83 -6.58 -24.66
C ARG A 85 -7.39 -7.82 -25.36
N GLN A 86 -6.59 -8.53 -26.15
CA GLN A 86 -6.99 -9.80 -26.78
C GLN A 86 -6.94 -10.99 -25.83
N TYR A 87 -6.20 -10.90 -24.71
CA TYR A 87 -6.25 -11.94 -23.70
C TYR A 87 -7.56 -11.84 -22.92
N GLU A 88 -8.29 -12.95 -22.85
CA GLU A 88 -9.56 -13.05 -22.10
C GLU A 88 -9.33 -13.24 -20.60
N VAL A 89 -8.27 -13.98 -20.23
CA VAL A 89 -7.96 -14.32 -18.83
C VAL A 89 -7.00 -13.27 -18.24
N PRO A 90 -7.34 -12.62 -17.10
CA PRO A 90 -6.48 -11.63 -16.44
C PRO A 90 -5.06 -12.14 -16.16
N LEU A 91 -4.91 -13.41 -15.74
CA LEU A 91 -3.61 -14.02 -15.48
C LEU A 91 -2.69 -14.06 -16.73
N HIS A 92 -3.26 -14.21 -17.93
CA HIS A 92 -2.47 -14.16 -19.18
C HIS A 92 -1.97 -12.74 -19.44
N ARG A 93 -2.79 -11.72 -19.15
CA ARG A 93 -2.36 -10.31 -19.19
C ARG A 93 -1.25 -10.04 -18.19
N TYR A 94 -1.37 -10.53 -16.96
CA TYR A 94 -0.33 -10.44 -15.93
C TYR A 94 0.99 -11.04 -16.42
N THR A 95 0.94 -12.28 -16.91
CA THR A 95 2.14 -12.98 -17.42
C THR A 95 2.80 -12.20 -18.57
N ALA A 96 2.00 -11.67 -19.50
CA ALA A 96 2.51 -10.87 -20.62
C ALA A 96 3.15 -9.55 -20.16
N LEU A 97 2.63 -8.94 -19.09
CA LEU A 97 3.18 -7.72 -18.48
C LEU A 97 4.49 -8.00 -17.72
N MET A 98 4.59 -9.10 -16.99
CA MET A 98 5.85 -9.51 -16.35
C MET A 98 6.92 -9.84 -17.40
N ASP A 99 6.55 -10.52 -18.49
CA ASP A 99 7.44 -10.77 -19.63
C ASP A 99 7.88 -9.46 -20.32
N LEU A 100 7.05 -8.40 -20.29
CA LEU A 100 7.42 -7.09 -20.80
C LEU A 100 8.37 -6.36 -19.86
N GLN A 101 8.12 -6.37 -18.55
CA GLN A 101 8.98 -5.77 -17.54
C GLN A 101 10.41 -6.30 -17.66
N GLU A 102 10.55 -7.63 -17.77
CA GLU A 102 11.84 -8.31 -17.91
C GLU A 102 12.44 -8.26 -19.32
N ARG A 103 11.80 -7.56 -20.27
CA ARG A 103 12.29 -7.37 -21.64
C ARG A 103 12.59 -5.91 -21.96
N ASN A 104 11.77 -4.98 -21.48
CA ASN A 104 11.82 -3.56 -21.80
C ASN A 104 11.14 -2.77 -20.66
N GLU A 105 11.92 -2.52 -19.61
CA GLU A 105 11.48 -1.93 -18.34
C GLU A 105 10.77 -0.57 -18.56
N ARG A 106 11.37 0.27 -19.42
CA ARG A 106 10.82 1.60 -19.74
C ARG A 106 9.48 1.54 -20.45
N LEU A 107 9.29 0.60 -21.38
CA LEU A 107 7.99 0.41 -22.03
C LEU A 107 6.94 -0.10 -21.06
N PHE A 108 7.30 -1.03 -20.18
CA PHE A 108 6.42 -1.52 -19.12
C PHE A 108 5.91 -0.37 -18.24
N TYR A 109 6.81 0.47 -17.70
CA TYR A 109 6.40 1.56 -16.83
C TYR A 109 5.64 2.66 -17.55
N LYS A 110 6.00 3.02 -18.79
CA LYS A 110 5.21 4.00 -19.57
C LYS A 110 3.79 3.48 -19.79
N LEU A 111 3.65 2.24 -20.25
CA LEU A 111 2.35 1.61 -20.48
C LEU A 111 1.51 1.54 -19.20
N LEU A 112 2.11 1.20 -18.06
CA LEU A 112 1.43 1.15 -16.76
C LEU A 112 1.01 2.55 -16.27
N ILE A 113 1.82 3.58 -16.48
CA ILE A 113 1.50 4.96 -16.09
C ILE A 113 0.34 5.51 -16.94
N ASP A 114 0.43 5.35 -18.26
CA ASP A 114 -0.52 5.95 -19.20
C ASP A 114 -1.89 5.24 -19.19
N ASN A 115 -1.94 3.99 -18.69
CA ASN A 115 -3.15 3.16 -18.65
C ASN A 115 -3.44 2.60 -17.23
N VAL A 116 -3.09 3.38 -16.19
CA VAL A 116 -3.09 2.90 -14.79
C VAL A 116 -4.43 2.33 -14.33
N GLU A 117 -5.57 2.92 -14.70
CA GLU A 117 -6.89 2.44 -14.27
C GLU A 117 -7.23 1.06 -14.85
N GLU A 118 -6.83 0.79 -16.10
CA GLU A 118 -7.08 -0.51 -16.77
C GLU A 118 -6.10 -1.59 -16.29
N LEU A 119 -4.85 -1.20 -15.98
CA LEU A 119 -3.77 -2.15 -15.73
C LEU A 119 -3.47 -2.40 -14.26
N LEU A 120 -3.85 -1.49 -13.35
CA LEU A 120 -3.66 -1.67 -11.91
C LEU A 120 -4.29 -2.99 -11.40
N PRO A 121 -5.53 -3.36 -11.79
CA PRO A 121 -6.12 -4.63 -11.38
C PRO A 121 -5.41 -5.87 -11.92
N ILE A 122 -4.60 -5.70 -12.98
CA ILE A 122 -3.84 -6.77 -13.63
C ILE A 122 -2.48 -6.94 -12.97
N VAL A 123 -1.71 -5.86 -12.78
CA VAL A 123 -0.35 -5.94 -12.19
C VAL A 123 -0.36 -6.04 -10.67
N TYR A 124 -1.48 -5.71 -10.04
CA TYR A 124 -1.67 -5.77 -8.59
C TYR A 124 -3.00 -6.45 -8.26
N THR A 125 -3.70 -6.01 -7.20
CA THR A 125 -4.93 -6.66 -6.74
C THR A 125 -6.09 -6.45 -7.72
N PRO A 126 -6.85 -7.51 -8.06
CA PRO A 126 -6.80 -8.86 -7.47
C PRO A 126 -5.89 -9.86 -8.19
N THR A 127 -5.48 -9.63 -9.44
CA THR A 127 -4.81 -10.64 -10.28
C THR A 127 -3.47 -11.11 -9.73
N VAL A 128 -2.70 -10.25 -9.06
CA VAL A 128 -1.43 -10.64 -8.41
C VAL A 128 -1.62 -11.75 -7.37
N GLY A 129 -2.76 -11.79 -6.68
CA GLY A 129 -3.08 -12.85 -5.73
C GLY A 129 -3.26 -14.21 -6.42
N GLU A 130 -3.95 -14.24 -7.57
CA GLU A 130 -4.06 -15.43 -8.41
C GLU A 130 -2.69 -15.85 -8.95
N ALA A 131 -1.87 -14.89 -9.37
CA ALA A 131 -0.50 -15.14 -9.80
C ALA A 131 0.34 -15.78 -8.69
N CYS A 132 0.21 -15.33 -7.44
CA CYS A 132 0.88 -15.93 -6.29
C CYS A 132 0.37 -17.37 -6.02
N GLN A 133 -0.92 -17.65 -6.16
CA GLN A 133 -1.44 -19.02 -6.00
C GLN A 133 -0.87 -19.97 -7.06
N LYS A 134 -0.60 -19.48 -8.26
CA LYS A 134 -0.10 -20.25 -9.40
C LYS A 134 1.39 -20.03 -9.69
N TYR A 135 2.12 -19.36 -8.80
CA TYR A 135 3.43 -18.77 -9.11
C TYR A 135 4.44 -19.81 -9.61
N GLY A 136 4.49 -20.98 -8.98
CA GLY A 136 5.37 -22.07 -9.42
C GLY A 136 5.07 -22.56 -10.83
N SER A 137 3.78 -22.70 -11.18
CA SER A 137 3.35 -23.14 -12.52
C SER A 137 3.56 -22.10 -13.64
N ILE A 138 3.57 -20.81 -13.30
CA ILE A 138 3.74 -19.71 -14.26
C ILE A 138 5.15 -19.11 -14.22
N TYR A 139 6.06 -19.69 -13.42
CA TYR A 139 7.41 -19.17 -13.23
C TYR A 139 8.20 -19.18 -14.55
N LYS A 140 8.79 -18.04 -14.93
CA LYS A 140 9.54 -17.88 -16.18
C LYS A 140 10.90 -17.23 -15.95
N ARG A 141 10.92 -15.90 -15.83
CA ARG A 141 12.13 -15.12 -15.54
C ARG A 141 12.18 -14.81 -14.05
N PRO A 142 13.33 -14.99 -13.39
CA PRO A 142 13.46 -14.69 -11.98
C PRO A 142 13.28 -13.18 -11.75
N GLN A 143 12.46 -12.82 -10.76
CA GLN A 143 12.29 -11.46 -10.26
C GLN A 143 12.48 -11.46 -8.75
N GLY A 144 13.24 -10.47 -8.26
CA GLY A 144 13.55 -10.35 -6.84
C GLY A 144 14.63 -11.31 -6.35
N LEU A 145 14.77 -11.37 -5.02
CA LEU A 145 15.78 -12.13 -4.31
C LEU A 145 15.12 -13.03 -3.26
N TYR A 146 15.51 -14.29 -3.23
CA TYR A 146 14.98 -15.29 -2.31
C TYR A 146 16.01 -15.58 -1.23
N ILE A 147 15.59 -15.53 0.04
CA ILE A 147 16.43 -15.85 1.20
C ILE A 147 15.69 -16.91 2.00
N SER A 148 16.23 -18.12 2.11
CA SER A 148 15.59 -19.20 2.85
C SER A 148 16.34 -19.55 4.13
N LEU A 149 15.78 -20.46 4.93
CA LEU A 149 16.47 -21.05 6.09
C LEU A 149 17.83 -21.67 5.74
N LYS A 150 18.04 -22.10 4.49
CA LYS A 150 19.31 -22.68 4.03
C LYS A 150 20.44 -21.67 3.95
N GLU A 151 20.12 -20.38 3.83
CA GLU A 151 21.07 -19.28 3.72
C GLU A 151 21.38 -18.63 5.07
N LYS A 152 20.89 -19.18 6.19
CA LYS A 152 21.23 -18.72 7.53
C LYS A 152 22.75 -18.73 7.74
N GLY A 153 23.28 -17.62 8.25
CA GLY A 153 24.71 -17.31 8.38
C GLY A 153 25.36 -16.72 7.13
N LYS A 154 24.63 -16.61 6.02
CA LYS A 154 25.15 -16.17 4.71
C LYS A 154 24.27 -15.11 4.04
N ILE A 155 23.31 -14.51 4.73
CA ILE A 155 22.36 -13.58 4.10
C ILE A 155 23.07 -12.40 3.44
N LEU A 156 24.14 -11.88 4.05
CA LEU A 156 24.95 -10.81 3.46
C LEU A 156 25.57 -11.21 2.11
N GLU A 157 25.99 -12.47 1.95
CA GLU A 157 26.53 -12.97 0.67
C GLU A 157 25.42 -13.04 -0.39
N VAL A 158 24.21 -13.46 0.00
CA VAL A 158 23.04 -13.49 -0.89
C VAL A 158 22.70 -12.08 -1.38
N LEU A 159 22.68 -11.08 -0.48
CA LEU A 159 22.43 -9.69 -0.85
C LEU A 159 23.47 -9.15 -1.85
N LYS A 160 24.74 -9.59 -1.74
CA LYS A 160 25.84 -9.18 -2.63
C LYS A 160 25.74 -9.76 -4.05
N ASN A 161 24.86 -10.74 -4.27
CA ASN A 161 24.54 -11.25 -5.61
C ASN A 161 23.57 -10.32 -6.38
N TRP A 162 22.86 -9.42 -5.68
CA TRP A 162 21.99 -8.45 -6.34
C TRP A 162 22.84 -7.45 -7.15
N PRO A 163 22.56 -7.23 -8.45
CA PRO A 163 23.45 -6.47 -9.33
C PRO A 163 23.39 -4.95 -9.09
N GLU A 164 22.32 -4.44 -8.48
CA GLU A 164 22.18 -3.01 -8.21
C GLU A 164 22.73 -2.68 -6.81
N LYS A 165 23.79 -1.86 -6.76
CA LYS A 165 24.46 -1.50 -5.50
C LYS A 165 23.66 -0.48 -4.66
N ILE A 166 22.84 0.33 -5.31
CA ILE A 166 22.10 1.44 -4.67
C ILE A 166 20.64 1.05 -4.55
N VAL A 167 20.34 0.26 -3.52
CA VAL A 167 18.97 -0.07 -3.12
C VAL A 167 18.47 0.98 -2.13
N GLN A 168 17.29 1.51 -2.37
CA GLN A 168 16.63 2.51 -1.52
C GLN A 168 15.32 2.01 -0.93
N VAL A 169 14.66 1.07 -1.60
CA VAL A 169 13.41 0.45 -1.12
C VAL A 169 13.50 -1.06 -1.29
N ILE A 170 13.28 -1.77 -0.18
CA ILE A 170 13.04 -3.19 -0.13
C ILE A 170 11.57 -3.39 0.23
N VAL A 171 10.87 -4.22 -0.53
CA VAL A 171 9.59 -4.78 -0.07
C VAL A 171 9.85 -6.26 0.20
N VAL A 172 9.54 -6.70 1.42
CA VAL A 172 9.81 -8.05 1.89
C VAL A 172 8.54 -8.69 2.42
N THR A 173 8.38 -9.98 2.13
CA THR A 173 7.30 -10.83 2.64
C THR A 173 7.85 -12.20 3.03
N ASP A 174 7.19 -12.91 3.95
CA ASP A 174 7.38 -14.35 4.16
C ASP A 174 6.24 -15.20 3.57
N GLY A 175 5.28 -14.56 2.91
CA GLY A 175 4.15 -15.18 2.23
C GLY A 175 3.14 -15.86 3.14
N GLU A 176 3.12 -15.60 4.44
CA GLU A 176 2.22 -16.28 5.39
C GLU A 176 0.78 -15.82 5.27
N ARG A 177 0.54 -14.57 4.87
CA ARG A 177 -0.81 -13.99 4.78
C ARG A 177 -0.96 -13.13 3.51
N ILE A 178 -0.85 -13.77 2.34
CA ILE A 178 -1.04 -13.07 1.07
C ILE A 178 -2.49 -12.61 0.93
N LEU A 179 -2.75 -11.30 1.11
CA LEU A 179 -4.09 -10.72 1.03
C LEU A 179 -5.12 -11.49 1.90
N GLY A 180 -6.25 -11.89 1.30
CA GLY A 180 -7.24 -12.81 1.88
C GLY A 180 -7.06 -14.28 1.47
N LEU A 181 -5.91 -14.65 0.90
CA LEU A 181 -5.65 -15.98 0.32
C LEU A 181 -4.86 -16.90 1.26
N GLY A 182 -4.28 -16.35 2.33
CA GLY A 182 -3.55 -17.10 3.35
C GLY A 182 -2.11 -17.40 2.98
N ASP A 183 -1.61 -18.53 3.49
CA ASP A 183 -0.21 -18.93 3.35
C ASP A 183 0.09 -19.45 1.94
N LEU A 184 0.93 -18.72 1.20
CA LEU A 184 1.44 -19.11 -0.12
C LEU A 184 2.96 -19.34 -0.13
N GLY A 185 3.61 -19.26 1.03
CA GLY A 185 5.05 -19.51 1.18
C GLY A 185 5.91 -18.68 0.22
N CYS A 186 6.88 -19.34 -0.39
CA CYS A 186 7.80 -18.73 -1.36
C CYS A 186 7.11 -18.16 -2.61
N GLN A 187 5.88 -18.60 -2.91
CA GLN A 187 5.11 -18.07 -4.04
C GLN A 187 4.54 -16.66 -3.79
N GLY A 188 4.67 -16.14 -2.57
CA GLY A 188 4.32 -14.76 -2.22
C GLY A 188 5.14 -13.68 -2.92
N MET A 189 6.25 -14.02 -3.61
CA MET A 189 7.13 -13.08 -4.31
C MET A 189 6.41 -12.12 -5.26
N GLY A 190 5.29 -12.55 -5.86
CA GLY A 190 4.49 -11.67 -6.73
C GLY A 190 4.05 -10.37 -6.06
N ILE A 191 3.85 -10.37 -4.73
CA ILE A 191 3.42 -9.19 -3.98
C ILE A 191 4.53 -8.13 -3.89
N PRO A 192 5.76 -8.42 -3.39
CA PRO A 192 6.88 -7.47 -3.45
C PRO A 192 7.16 -6.93 -4.86
N VAL A 193 7.11 -7.80 -5.89
CA VAL A 193 7.32 -7.40 -7.29
C VAL A 193 6.24 -6.41 -7.75
N GLY A 194 4.97 -6.71 -7.47
CA GLY A 194 3.85 -5.83 -7.77
C GLY A 194 3.95 -4.49 -7.05
N LYS A 195 4.19 -4.49 -5.73
CA LYS A 195 4.36 -3.26 -4.93
C LYS A 195 5.47 -2.37 -5.44
N LEU A 196 6.64 -2.93 -5.75
CA LEU A 196 7.78 -2.14 -6.24
C LEU A 196 7.54 -1.60 -7.66
N SER A 197 6.74 -2.31 -8.46
CA SER A 197 6.25 -1.79 -9.73
C SER A 197 5.34 -0.58 -9.54
N LEU A 198 4.48 -0.58 -8.52
CA LEU A 198 3.64 0.57 -8.15
C LEU A 198 4.45 1.72 -7.52
N TYR A 199 5.47 1.44 -6.71
CA TYR A 199 6.42 2.45 -6.24
C TYR A 199 7.03 3.24 -7.40
N THR A 200 7.35 2.56 -8.50
CA THR A 200 7.92 3.18 -9.69
C THR A 200 6.87 3.91 -10.53
N ALA A 201 5.77 3.22 -10.86
CA ALA A 201 4.74 3.76 -11.74
C ALA A 201 3.95 4.91 -11.09
N LEU A 202 3.62 4.79 -9.80
CA LEU A 202 2.78 5.75 -9.09
C LEU A 202 3.64 6.79 -8.34
N GLY A 203 4.67 6.32 -7.63
CA GLY A 203 5.53 7.15 -6.78
C GLY A 203 6.79 7.68 -7.48
N GLY A 204 7.14 7.17 -8.65
CA GLY A 204 8.37 7.59 -9.34
C GLY A 204 9.65 7.19 -8.62
N VAL A 205 9.63 6.19 -7.75
CA VAL A 205 10.88 5.58 -7.25
C VAL A 205 11.61 4.94 -8.42
N ARG A 206 12.95 4.99 -8.43
CA ARG A 206 13.73 4.38 -9.52
C ARG A 206 13.67 2.85 -9.40
N PRO A 207 13.33 2.12 -10.48
CA PRO A 207 13.21 0.66 -10.42
C PRO A 207 14.55 -0.03 -10.11
N SER A 208 15.67 0.54 -10.57
CA SER A 208 17.01 0.06 -10.23
C SER A 208 17.37 0.23 -8.74
N SER A 209 16.56 0.95 -7.96
CA SER A 209 16.73 1.13 -6.52
C SER A 209 15.70 0.35 -5.69
N CYS A 210 14.91 -0.49 -6.35
CA CYS A 210 13.90 -1.34 -5.76
C CYS A 210 14.43 -2.79 -5.68
N LEU A 211 14.22 -3.44 -4.53
CA LEU A 211 14.62 -4.83 -4.33
C LEU A 211 13.45 -5.65 -3.72
N PRO A 212 12.78 -6.50 -4.52
CA PRO A 212 11.76 -7.41 -4.00
C PRO A 212 12.43 -8.59 -3.29
N ILE A 213 11.97 -8.92 -2.08
CA ILE A 213 12.51 -10.04 -1.30
C ILE A 213 11.40 -10.96 -0.81
N THR A 214 11.66 -12.27 -0.86
CA THR A 214 10.86 -13.27 -0.14
C THR A 214 11.73 -14.05 0.83
N ILE A 215 11.30 -14.10 2.10
CA ILE A 215 11.92 -14.91 3.15
C ILE A 215 11.20 -16.27 3.20
N ASP A 216 11.87 -17.33 2.75
CA ASP A 216 11.28 -18.67 2.70
C ASP A 216 11.68 -19.49 3.93
N VAL A 217 10.76 -19.57 4.89
CA VAL A 217 10.88 -20.38 6.10
C VAL A 217 10.07 -21.68 6.03
N GLY A 218 9.61 -22.06 4.84
CA GLY A 218 8.62 -23.11 4.62
C GLY A 218 7.19 -22.56 4.49
N THR A 219 6.23 -23.47 4.35
CA THR A 219 4.80 -23.12 4.26
C THR A 219 3.95 -24.14 5.00
N ASN A 220 2.89 -23.68 5.65
CA ASN A 220 1.89 -24.53 6.28
C ASN A 220 0.81 -24.99 5.30
N ASN A 221 0.82 -24.50 4.07
CA ASN A 221 -0.13 -24.86 3.03
C ASN A 221 0.12 -26.26 2.47
N GLU A 222 -0.69 -27.24 2.91
CA GLU A 222 -0.59 -28.64 2.47
C GLU A 222 -0.71 -28.81 0.96
N LYS A 223 -1.52 -27.98 0.29
CA LYS A 223 -1.65 -28.07 -1.17
C LYS A 223 -0.31 -27.76 -1.85
N LEU A 224 0.40 -26.74 -1.38
CA LEU A 224 1.71 -26.36 -1.93
C LEU A 224 2.81 -27.36 -1.55
N LEU A 225 2.79 -27.91 -0.34
CA LEU A 225 3.75 -28.95 0.07
C LEU A 225 3.67 -30.20 -0.82
N ASN A 226 2.46 -30.54 -1.27
CA ASN A 226 2.21 -31.67 -2.16
C ASN A 226 2.28 -31.31 -3.66
N ASP A 227 2.43 -30.04 -4.01
CA ASP A 227 2.53 -29.59 -5.40
C ASP A 227 3.94 -29.86 -5.96
N GLU A 228 4.02 -30.51 -7.12
CA GLU A 228 5.29 -30.78 -7.79
C GLU A 228 5.99 -29.51 -8.29
N PHE A 229 5.22 -28.45 -8.59
CA PHE A 229 5.72 -27.17 -9.10
C PHE A 229 5.99 -26.14 -8.01
N TYR A 230 5.78 -26.47 -6.73
CA TYR A 230 6.09 -25.54 -5.64
C TYR A 230 7.60 -25.24 -5.61
N ILE A 231 7.92 -23.94 -5.67
CA ILE A 231 9.30 -23.42 -5.81
C ILE A 231 10.01 -23.18 -4.48
N GLY A 232 9.31 -23.30 -3.35
CA GLY A 232 9.87 -23.04 -2.03
C GLY A 232 10.35 -24.30 -1.30
N LEU A 233 10.77 -24.11 -0.05
CA LEU A 233 11.14 -25.20 0.86
C LEU A 233 9.90 -26.08 1.15
N LYS A 234 9.95 -27.35 0.75
CA LYS A 234 8.92 -28.37 1.04
C LYS A 234 8.96 -28.84 2.49
N GLN A 235 8.75 -27.91 3.41
CA GLN A 235 8.66 -28.12 4.85
C GLN A 235 7.64 -27.16 5.46
N LYS A 236 7.16 -27.49 6.66
CA LYS A 236 6.34 -26.59 7.47
C LYS A 236 7.13 -25.34 7.88
N ARG A 237 6.41 -24.25 8.18
CA ARG A 237 7.03 -22.99 8.62
C ARG A 237 7.88 -23.21 9.87
N ALA A 238 9.11 -22.71 9.86
CA ALA A 238 9.88 -22.54 11.08
C ALA A 238 9.19 -21.50 11.99
N THR A 239 9.29 -21.69 13.30
CA THR A 239 8.65 -20.83 14.30
C THR A 239 9.59 -20.53 15.46
N GLY A 240 9.24 -19.53 16.28
CA GLY A 240 10.01 -19.14 17.45
C GLY A 240 11.44 -18.71 17.10
N LYS A 241 12.41 -19.17 17.90
CA LYS A 241 13.79 -18.72 17.84
C LYS A 241 14.46 -18.86 16.47
N GLU A 242 14.16 -19.93 15.73
CA GLU A 242 14.79 -20.14 14.41
C GLU A 242 14.36 -19.07 13.39
N TYR A 243 13.07 -18.72 13.38
CA TYR A 243 12.49 -17.66 12.55
C TYR A 243 13.03 -16.29 12.97
N GLU A 244 13.06 -16.02 14.28
CA GLU A 244 13.55 -14.76 14.84
C GLU A 244 15.03 -14.52 14.52
N GLU A 245 15.88 -15.54 14.62
CA GLU A 245 17.30 -15.46 14.30
C GLU A 245 17.54 -15.17 12.81
N LEU A 246 16.76 -15.77 11.91
CA LEU A 246 16.87 -15.51 10.47
C LEU A 246 16.48 -14.06 10.14
N LEU A 247 15.39 -13.55 10.72
CA LEU A 247 14.96 -12.17 10.48
C LEU A 247 15.91 -11.14 11.11
N GLU A 248 16.49 -11.43 12.27
CA GLU A 248 17.52 -10.57 12.86
C GLU A 248 18.76 -10.50 11.96
N GLU A 249 19.23 -11.65 11.47
CA GLU A 249 20.34 -11.70 10.52
C GLU A 249 20.00 -10.92 9.23
N PHE A 250 18.78 -11.10 8.70
CA PHE A 250 18.32 -10.38 7.52
C PHE A 250 18.35 -8.86 7.70
N MET A 251 17.73 -8.35 8.76
CA MET A 251 17.67 -6.90 9.02
C MET A 251 19.08 -6.32 9.24
N SER A 252 19.92 -7.03 10.01
CA SER A 252 21.32 -6.66 10.21
C SER A 252 22.11 -6.65 8.89
N ALA A 253 21.96 -7.66 8.04
CA ALA A 253 22.62 -7.75 6.74
C ALA A 253 22.15 -6.64 5.78
N VAL A 254 20.85 -6.33 5.75
CA VAL A 254 20.28 -5.22 4.95
C VAL A 254 20.90 -3.89 5.36
N LYS A 255 20.90 -3.57 6.66
CA LYS A 255 21.51 -2.35 7.19
C LYS A 255 23.01 -2.29 6.88
N LYS A 256 23.71 -3.40 7.06
CA LYS A 256 25.15 -3.51 6.79
C LYS A 256 25.49 -3.31 5.30
N ASN A 257 24.65 -3.80 4.40
CA ASN A 257 24.92 -3.75 2.95
C ASN A 257 24.44 -2.44 2.29
N TYR A 258 23.29 -1.91 2.71
CA TYR A 258 22.63 -0.77 2.05
C TYR A 258 22.56 0.51 2.91
N GLY A 259 22.99 0.43 4.18
CA GLY A 259 23.05 1.57 5.11
C GLY A 259 21.76 1.87 5.86
N GLU A 260 21.79 2.89 6.71
CA GLU A 260 20.70 3.26 7.63
C GLU A 260 19.45 3.86 6.94
N LYS A 261 19.57 4.26 5.68
CA LYS A 261 18.53 5.01 4.95
C LYS A 261 17.69 4.14 4.01
N VAL A 262 18.00 2.84 3.90
CA VAL A 262 17.20 1.93 3.09
C VAL A 262 15.84 1.73 3.74
N LEU A 263 14.77 1.97 2.98
CA LEU A 263 13.41 1.69 3.42
C LEU A 263 13.16 0.19 3.32
N VAL A 264 12.79 -0.44 4.43
CA VAL A 264 12.31 -1.84 4.44
C VAL A 264 10.82 -1.83 4.72
N GLN A 265 10.03 -2.14 3.70
CA GLN A 265 8.59 -2.33 3.80
C GLN A 265 8.27 -3.81 4.03
N PHE A 266 7.64 -4.11 5.17
CA PHE A 266 7.05 -5.43 5.42
C PHE A 266 5.67 -5.52 4.78
N GLU A 267 5.38 -6.66 4.14
CA GLU A 267 4.12 -6.91 3.44
C GLU A 267 3.63 -8.35 3.65
N ASP A 268 2.33 -8.53 3.86
CA ASP A 268 1.64 -9.83 3.88
C ASP A 268 2.23 -10.86 4.88
N PHE A 269 2.75 -10.37 6.00
CA PHE A 269 3.10 -11.20 7.17
C PHE A 269 1.83 -11.56 7.95
N ALA A 270 1.85 -12.64 8.74
CA ALA A 270 0.75 -12.91 9.66
C ALA A 270 0.69 -11.89 10.81
N ASN A 271 -0.53 -11.58 11.26
CA ASN A 271 -0.84 -10.62 12.34
C ASN A 271 0.16 -10.56 13.49
N HIS A 272 0.49 -11.70 14.09
CA HIS A 272 1.39 -11.74 15.23
C HIS A 272 2.83 -11.33 14.88
N ASN A 273 3.32 -11.74 13.70
CA ASN A 273 4.65 -11.41 13.21
C ASN A 273 4.71 -9.95 12.77
N ALA A 274 3.75 -9.45 11.99
CA ALA A 274 3.79 -8.08 11.49
C ALA A 274 3.91 -7.03 12.60
N PHE A 275 3.10 -7.14 13.66
CA PHE A 275 3.18 -6.24 14.81
C PHE A 275 4.52 -6.35 15.54
N THR A 276 4.99 -7.58 15.80
CA THR A 276 6.25 -7.83 16.49
C THR A 276 7.44 -7.26 15.71
N LEU A 277 7.46 -7.44 14.38
CA LEU A 277 8.51 -6.95 13.50
C LEU A 277 8.52 -5.43 13.43
N LEU A 278 7.35 -4.81 13.29
CA LEU A 278 7.22 -3.36 13.26
C LEU A 278 7.70 -2.77 14.60
N GLU A 279 7.20 -3.26 15.74
CA GLU A 279 7.61 -2.79 17.06
C GLU A 279 9.12 -2.94 17.29
N LYS A 280 9.68 -4.10 16.96
CA LYS A 280 11.11 -4.40 17.15
C LYS A 280 12.00 -3.51 16.28
N TYR A 281 11.70 -3.38 14.99
CA TYR A 281 12.61 -2.75 14.04
C TYR A 281 12.35 -1.24 13.81
N SER A 282 11.19 -0.70 14.19
CA SER A 282 10.91 0.76 14.08
C SER A 282 11.85 1.63 14.90
N SER A 283 12.50 1.11 15.93
CA SER A 283 13.50 1.83 16.72
C SER A 283 14.89 1.85 16.05
N SER A 284 15.20 0.83 15.25
CA SER A 284 16.55 0.57 14.74
C SER A 284 16.69 0.78 13.23
N HIS A 285 15.61 0.73 12.45
CA HIS A 285 15.63 0.80 10.98
C HIS A 285 14.57 1.77 10.44
N LEU A 286 14.74 2.21 9.19
CA LEU A 286 13.66 2.85 8.44
C LEU A 286 12.70 1.76 7.93
N VAL A 287 11.73 1.40 8.77
CA VAL A 287 10.72 0.37 8.45
C VAL A 287 9.32 0.94 8.35
N PHE A 288 8.52 0.28 7.50
CA PHE A 288 7.12 0.56 7.27
C PHE A 288 6.39 -0.77 7.08
N ASN A 289 5.14 -0.88 7.51
CA ASN A 289 4.28 -2.01 7.14
C ASN A 289 3.02 -1.45 6.49
N ASP A 290 2.77 -1.78 5.21
CA ASP A 290 1.66 -1.17 4.48
C ASP A 290 0.30 -1.69 4.95
N ASP A 291 0.21 -2.96 5.33
CA ASP A 291 -1.02 -3.59 5.84
C ASP A 291 -1.52 -2.93 7.13
N ILE A 292 -0.60 -2.50 7.99
CA ILE A 292 -0.90 -1.78 9.24
C ILE A 292 -0.96 -0.27 9.00
N GLN A 293 0.16 0.34 8.63
CA GLN A 293 0.34 1.79 8.61
C GLN A 293 -0.20 2.44 7.33
N GLY A 294 -0.02 1.79 6.18
CA GLY A 294 -0.56 2.26 4.90
C GLY A 294 -2.08 2.23 4.87
N THR A 295 -2.67 1.11 5.30
CA THR A 295 -4.11 0.96 5.46
C THR A 295 -4.68 1.99 6.44
N ALA A 296 -4.02 2.19 7.59
CA ALA A 296 -4.42 3.23 8.54
C ALA A 296 -4.44 4.63 7.90
N SER A 297 -3.38 4.96 7.15
CA SER A 297 -3.24 6.28 6.53
C SER A 297 -4.28 6.52 5.43
N VAL A 298 -4.51 5.57 4.52
CA VAL A 298 -5.49 5.75 3.44
C VAL A 298 -6.91 5.86 3.99
N VAL A 299 -7.26 5.05 5.00
CA VAL A 299 -8.59 5.11 5.62
C VAL A 299 -8.80 6.43 6.35
N LEU A 300 -7.80 6.90 7.10
CA LEU A 300 -7.87 8.22 7.73
C LEU A 300 -8.05 9.33 6.68
N ALA A 301 -7.38 9.24 5.53
CA ALA A 301 -7.56 10.20 4.44
C ALA A 301 -9.00 10.21 3.92
N GLY A 302 -9.58 9.03 3.68
CA GLY A 302 -10.98 8.90 3.27
C GLY A 302 -11.96 9.44 4.31
N VAL A 303 -11.69 9.21 5.60
CA VAL A 303 -12.50 9.77 6.70
C VAL A 303 -12.40 11.30 6.71
N ILE A 304 -11.19 11.86 6.66
CA ILE A 304 -10.97 13.32 6.62
C ILE A 304 -11.66 13.93 5.41
N ALA A 305 -11.54 13.31 4.23
CA ALA A 305 -12.22 13.76 3.03
C ALA A 305 -13.75 13.71 3.18
N SER A 306 -14.27 12.69 3.87
CA SER A 306 -15.71 12.52 4.11
C SER A 306 -16.28 13.55 5.09
N LEU A 307 -15.48 14.17 5.96
CA LEU A 307 -15.93 15.20 6.90
C LEU A 307 -16.59 16.39 6.17
N LYS A 308 -16.16 16.72 4.94
CA LYS A 308 -16.84 17.74 4.11
C LYS A 308 -18.28 17.36 3.77
N LEU A 309 -18.59 16.07 3.67
CA LEU A 309 -19.90 15.56 3.29
C LEU A 309 -20.82 15.31 4.48
N ILE A 310 -20.27 14.77 5.58
CA ILE A 310 -21.02 14.47 6.82
C ILE A 310 -21.06 15.62 7.82
N GLY A 311 -20.19 16.63 7.67
CA GLY A 311 -20.09 17.77 8.56
C GLY A 311 -19.39 17.45 9.89
N GLY A 312 -19.07 18.49 10.66
CA GLY A 312 -18.38 18.36 11.95
C GLY A 312 -16.87 18.14 11.83
N THR A 313 -16.25 17.84 12.97
CA THR A 313 -14.83 17.53 13.11
C THR A 313 -14.64 16.04 13.39
N LEU A 314 -13.42 15.52 13.20
CA LEU A 314 -13.10 14.12 13.49
C LEU A 314 -13.47 13.71 14.93
N ALA A 315 -13.35 14.65 15.89
CA ALA A 315 -13.65 14.43 17.29
C ALA A 315 -15.17 14.32 17.58
N ASP A 316 -16.04 14.75 16.67
CA ASP A 316 -17.49 14.72 16.87
C ASP A 316 -18.08 13.33 16.59
N HIS A 317 -17.35 12.50 15.84
CA HIS A 317 -17.80 11.20 15.36
C HIS A 317 -17.54 10.04 16.33
N THR A 318 -18.39 9.04 16.26
CA THR A 318 -18.23 7.74 16.94
C THR A 318 -17.95 6.68 15.88
N PHE A 319 -16.93 5.86 16.11
CA PHE A 319 -16.42 4.87 15.17
C PHE A 319 -16.75 3.46 15.67
N LEU A 320 -17.21 2.60 14.77
CA LEU A 320 -17.35 1.17 15.03
C LEU A 320 -16.62 0.38 13.94
N PHE A 321 -15.79 -0.55 14.38
CA PHE A 321 -15.03 -1.45 13.51
C PHE A 321 -15.54 -2.88 13.61
N LEU A 322 -15.73 -3.53 12.47
CA LEU A 322 -15.82 -4.99 12.39
C LEU A 322 -14.47 -5.55 11.94
N GLY A 323 -13.81 -6.28 12.83
CA GLY A 323 -12.44 -6.75 12.65
C GLY A 323 -11.47 -5.97 13.53
N ALA A 324 -10.76 -6.69 14.39
CA ALA A 324 -9.78 -6.14 15.33
C ALA A 324 -8.41 -6.82 15.15
N GLY A 325 -7.98 -6.95 13.89
CA GLY A 325 -6.64 -7.38 13.50
C GLY A 325 -5.74 -6.19 13.16
N GLU A 326 -4.69 -6.44 12.37
CA GLU A 326 -3.70 -5.43 11.89
C GLU A 326 -4.34 -4.13 11.41
N ALA A 327 -5.14 -4.21 10.35
CA ALA A 327 -5.80 -3.05 9.75
C ALA A 327 -6.72 -2.34 10.74
N GLY A 328 -7.65 -3.08 11.38
CA GLY A 328 -8.66 -2.49 12.27
C GLY A 328 -8.04 -1.70 13.43
N THR A 329 -7.07 -2.28 14.15
CA THR A 329 -6.42 -1.56 15.26
C THR A 329 -5.45 -0.48 14.79
N GLY A 330 -4.77 -0.67 13.65
CA GLY A 330 -3.89 0.35 13.07
C GLY A 330 -4.68 1.61 12.65
N ILE A 331 -5.80 1.44 11.96
CA ILE A 331 -6.70 2.54 11.60
C ILE A 331 -7.23 3.24 12.86
N ALA A 332 -7.73 2.47 13.83
CA ALA A 332 -8.27 3.01 15.07
C ALA A 332 -7.24 3.87 15.83
N GLU A 333 -5.99 3.40 15.92
CA GLU A 333 -4.92 4.13 16.58
C GLU A 333 -4.56 5.42 15.85
N LEU A 334 -4.48 5.39 14.52
CA LEU A 334 -4.15 6.59 13.74
C LEU A 334 -5.27 7.63 13.79
N ILE A 335 -6.54 7.21 13.80
CA ILE A 335 -7.69 8.10 14.04
C ILE A 335 -7.62 8.72 15.44
N ALA A 336 -7.36 7.90 16.48
CA ALA A 336 -7.22 8.40 17.85
C ALA A 336 -6.10 9.43 17.96
N LEU A 337 -4.94 9.16 17.35
CA LEU A 337 -3.81 10.07 17.33
C LEU A 337 -4.14 11.40 16.62
N GLU A 338 -4.84 11.34 15.50
CA GLU A 338 -5.26 12.55 14.77
C GLU A 338 -6.25 13.39 15.58
N ILE A 339 -7.23 12.76 16.23
CA ILE A 339 -8.14 13.44 17.16
C ILE A 339 -7.35 14.08 18.30
N SER A 340 -6.40 13.34 18.88
CA SER A 340 -5.55 13.80 19.99
C SER A 340 -4.78 15.05 19.59
N LYS A 341 -4.16 15.05 18.41
CA LYS A 341 -3.43 16.21 17.90
C LYS A 341 -4.31 17.43 17.67
N ARG A 342 -5.47 17.26 17.05
CA ARG A 342 -6.40 18.37 16.75
C ARG A 342 -7.00 18.98 18.02
N THR A 343 -7.32 18.13 18.99
CA THR A 343 -8.01 18.54 20.25
C THR A 343 -7.05 18.86 21.39
N LYS A 344 -5.78 18.44 21.28
CA LYS A 344 -4.77 18.44 22.37
C LYS A 344 -5.18 17.58 23.58
N ALA A 345 -6.16 16.69 23.43
CA ALA A 345 -6.55 15.75 24.47
C ALA A 345 -5.59 14.55 24.49
N PRO A 346 -5.36 13.90 25.66
CA PRO A 346 -4.59 12.66 25.72
C PRO A 346 -5.19 11.59 24.80
N VAL A 347 -4.35 10.78 24.16
CA VAL A 347 -4.82 9.78 23.18
C VAL A 347 -5.78 8.78 23.81
N GLU A 348 -5.60 8.43 25.08
CA GLU A 348 -6.48 7.54 25.84
C GLU A 348 -7.90 8.09 25.94
N ALA A 349 -8.06 9.42 26.04
CA ALA A 349 -9.37 10.05 26.07
C ALA A 349 -10.05 9.98 24.69
N THR A 350 -9.27 10.06 23.61
CA THR A 350 -9.80 10.01 22.23
C THR A 350 -10.26 8.62 21.82
N ARG A 351 -9.64 7.55 22.37
CA ARG A 351 -10.04 6.16 22.10
C ARG A 351 -11.48 5.85 22.56
N LYS A 352 -12.05 6.61 23.50
CA LYS A 352 -13.40 6.37 24.07
C LYS A 352 -14.54 6.42 23.05
N LYS A 353 -14.34 7.07 21.90
CA LYS A 353 -15.33 7.12 20.81
C LYS A 353 -15.12 6.04 19.74
N ILE A 354 -14.16 5.14 19.95
CA ILE A 354 -13.75 4.14 18.96
C ILE A 354 -13.99 2.74 19.51
N TRP A 355 -14.86 1.99 18.86
CA TRP A 355 -15.32 0.67 19.27
C TRP A 355 -14.90 -0.39 18.25
N LEU A 356 -14.47 -1.56 18.72
CA LEU A 356 -14.02 -2.66 17.86
C LEU A 356 -14.79 -3.94 18.19
N VAL A 357 -15.16 -4.69 17.16
CA VAL A 357 -15.82 -6.00 17.25
C VAL A 357 -14.89 -7.06 16.65
N ASP A 358 -14.62 -8.13 17.39
CA ASP A 358 -13.88 -9.29 16.88
C ASP A 358 -14.79 -10.52 16.78
N SER A 359 -14.22 -11.70 16.47
CA SER A 359 -14.97 -12.94 16.30
C SER A 359 -15.76 -13.38 17.54
N LYS A 360 -15.50 -12.80 18.71
CA LYS A 360 -16.23 -13.09 19.96
C LYS A 360 -17.19 -11.96 20.36
N GLY A 361 -17.34 -10.91 19.55
CA GLY A 361 -18.22 -9.77 19.79
C GLY A 361 -17.45 -8.48 20.11
N LEU A 362 -18.15 -7.50 20.68
CA LEU A 362 -17.62 -6.19 21.07
C LEU A 362 -16.47 -6.34 22.07
N ILE A 363 -15.39 -5.58 21.85
CA ILE A 363 -14.24 -5.50 22.75
C ILE A 363 -14.61 -4.58 23.91
N VAL A 364 -14.67 -5.15 25.11
CA VAL A 364 -15.13 -4.48 26.35
C VAL A 364 -14.28 -4.89 27.54
N SER A 365 -14.28 -4.09 28.60
CA SER A 365 -13.44 -4.25 29.79
C SER A 365 -13.56 -5.63 30.45
N SER A 366 -14.76 -6.22 30.48
CA SER A 366 -15.01 -7.57 31.02
C SER A 366 -14.29 -8.69 30.27
N ARG A 367 -13.73 -8.42 29.08
CA ARG A 367 -12.97 -9.39 28.27
C ARG A 367 -11.44 -9.23 28.39
N LEU A 368 -10.94 -8.24 29.15
CA LEU A 368 -9.53 -7.81 29.18
C LEU A 368 -8.50 -8.96 29.32
N GLU A 369 -8.77 -9.94 30.17
CA GLU A 369 -7.85 -11.06 30.42
C GLU A 369 -7.66 -11.98 29.20
N SER A 370 -8.68 -12.07 28.34
CA SER A 370 -8.68 -12.93 27.15
C SER A 370 -8.19 -12.24 25.87
N LEU A 371 -7.94 -10.92 25.92
CA LEU A 371 -7.58 -10.10 24.78
C LEU A 371 -6.08 -10.09 24.55
N GLN A 372 -5.67 -10.14 23.28
CA GLN A 372 -4.30 -9.83 22.87
C GLN A 372 -3.92 -8.40 23.29
N HIS A 373 -2.63 -8.16 23.55
CA HIS A 373 -2.14 -6.88 24.06
C HIS A 373 -2.62 -5.67 23.26
N PHE A 374 -2.50 -5.72 21.92
CA PHE A 374 -2.92 -4.64 21.01
C PHE A 374 -4.44 -4.36 20.99
N LYS A 375 -5.27 -5.26 21.52
CA LYS A 375 -6.73 -5.06 21.66
C LYS A 375 -7.14 -4.39 22.96
N LYS A 376 -6.30 -4.48 24.01
CA LYS A 376 -6.63 -3.99 25.35
C LYS A 376 -6.93 -2.49 25.41
N PRO A 377 -6.26 -1.60 24.64
CA PRO A 377 -6.58 -0.17 24.64
C PRO A 377 -8.01 0.19 24.19
N TRP A 378 -8.72 -0.75 23.55
CA TRP A 378 -10.06 -0.57 23.00
C TRP A 378 -11.16 -1.20 23.87
N ALA A 379 -10.79 -1.80 25.01
CA ALA A 379 -11.69 -2.50 25.91
C ALA A 379 -12.35 -1.54 26.90
N HIS A 380 -13.28 -0.73 26.40
CA HIS A 380 -14.03 0.24 27.20
C HIS A 380 -15.04 -0.44 28.11
N GLU A 381 -15.48 0.27 29.15
CA GLU A 381 -16.58 -0.18 30.01
C GLU A 381 -17.90 -0.16 29.21
N HIS A 382 -18.46 -1.35 28.96
CA HIS A 382 -19.74 -1.55 28.30
C HIS A 382 -20.19 -3.02 28.49
N GLU A 383 -21.49 -3.28 28.41
CA GLU A 383 -22.03 -4.64 28.44
C GLU A 383 -21.54 -5.47 27.23
N PRO A 384 -21.28 -6.77 27.38
CA PRO A 384 -20.90 -7.63 26.25
C PRO A 384 -21.98 -7.68 25.18
N VAL A 385 -21.60 -7.42 23.92
CA VAL A 385 -22.50 -7.52 22.76
C VAL A 385 -21.91 -8.49 21.74
N LYS A 386 -22.69 -9.48 21.30
CA LYS A 386 -22.20 -10.51 20.37
C LYS A 386 -22.43 -10.16 18.89
N ALA A 387 -23.63 -9.72 18.53
CA ALA A 387 -23.97 -9.43 17.13
C ALA A 387 -23.59 -8.01 16.73
N LEU A 388 -23.14 -7.83 15.49
CA LEU A 388 -22.73 -6.52 14.96
C LEU A 388 -23.89 -5.51 14.98
N VAL A 389 -25.10 -5.93 14.57
CA VAL A 389 -26.27 -5.04 14.54
C VAL A 389 -26.61 -4.50 15.94
N ASP A 390 -26.43 -5.30 16.98
CA ASP A 390 -26.64 -4.88 18.36
C ASP A 390 -25.55 -3.92 18.81
N ALA A 391 -24.29 -4.13 18.38
CA ALA A 391 -23.19 -3.21 18.65
C ALA A 391 -23.44 -1.84 17.96
N VAL A 392 -23.96 -1.84 16.74
CA VAL A 392 -24.38 -0.62 16.02
C VAL A 392 -25.48 0.12 16.79
N LYS A 393 -26.50 -0.60 17.27
CA LYS A 393 -27.60 0.00 18.05
C LYS A 393 -27.13 0.54 19.41
N ALA A 394 -26.23 -0.16 20.07
CA ALA A 394 -25.72 0.22 21.39
C ALA A 394 -24.78 1.42 21.33
N THR A 395 -23.85 1.43 20.37
CA THR A 395 -22.82 2.47 20.25
C THR A 395 -23.23 3.66 19.38
N LYS A 396 -24.27 3.49 18.54
CA LYS A 396 -24.78 4.49 17.59
C LYS A 396 -23.67 5.20 16.80
N PRO A 397 -22.82 4.45 16.08
CA PRO A 397 -21.66 5.02 15.41
C PRO A 397 -22.07 5.84 14.19
N THR A 398 -21.37 6.93 13.95
CA THR A 398 -21.54 7.73 12.72
C THR A 398 -20.73 7.14 11.56
N ILE A 399 -19.68 6.39 11.89
CA ILE A 399 -18.73 5.81 10.94
C ILE A 399 -18.58 4.31 11.24
N LEU A 400 -18.86 3.47 10.24
CA LEU A 400 -18.73 2.01 10.32
C LEU A 400 -17.63 1.55 9.36
N ILE A 401 -16.63 0.83 9.87
CA ILE A 401 -15.46 0.37 9.11
C ILE A 401 -15.31 -1.15 9.22
N GLY A 402 -15.26 -1.82 8.07
CA GLY A 402 -15.11 -3.26 7.95
C GLY A 402 -13.69 -3.63 7.55
N THR A 403 -13.02 -4.41 8.38
CA THR A 403 -11.66 -4.95 8.18
C THR A 403 -11.59 -6.40 8.65
N SER A 404 -12.67 -7.15 8.43
CA SER A 404 -12.86 -8.47 9.03
C SER A 404 -12.25 -9.62 8.22
N GLY A 405 -12.07 -9.41 6.91
CA GLY A 405 -11.78 -10.46 5.94
C GLY A 405 -12.96 -11.41 5.69
N VAL A 406 -14.18 -11.05 6.12
CA VAL A 406 -15.38 -11.89 6.01
C VAL A 406 -16.50 -11.14 5.29
N GLY A 407 -16.85 -11.64 4.10
CA GLY A 407 -17.86 -11.01 3.26
C GLY A 407 -19.29 -11.07 3.80
N LYS A 408 -20.13 -10.14 3.34
CA LYS A 408 -21.58 -10.08 3.62
C LYS A 408 -21.96 -9.94 5.09
N THR A 409 -21.08 -9.33 5.89
CA THR A 409 -21.28 -9.11 7.33
C THR A 409 -21.96 -7.78 7.64
N PHE A 410 -21.89 -6.79 6.75
CA PHE A 410 -22.72 -5.58 6.82
C PHE A 410 -24.07 -5.89 6.19
N THR A 411 -24.90 -6.64 6.92
CA THR A 411 -26.23 -7.03 6.45
C THR A 411 -27.15 -5.82 6.25
N LYS A 412 -28.29 -6.04 5.59
CA LYS A 412 -29.35 -5.03 5.46
C LYS A 412 -29.73 -4.40 6.81
N ASP A 413 -29.93 -5.23 7.84
CA ASP A 413 -30.27 -4.74 9.19
C ASP A 413 -29.18 -3.85 9.80
N VAL A 414 -27.91 -4.12 9.51
CA VAL A 414 -26.76 -3.31 9.96
C VAL A 414 -26.77 -1.95 9.27
N VAL A 415 -26.95 -1.93 7.95
CA VAL A 415 -26.94 -0.69 7.15
C VAL A 415 -28.19 0.15 7.43
N GLU A 416 -29.37 -0.46 7.55
CA GLU A 416 -30.60 0.23 7.94
C GLU A 416 -30.51 0.79 9.37
N ALA A 417 -29.90 0.05 10.30
CA ALA A 417 -29.63 0.57 11.63
C ALA A 417 -28.72 1.81 11.58
N MET A 418 -27.59 1.75 10.85
CA MET A 418 -26.72 2.91 10.62
C MET A 418 -27.49 4.11 10.04
N ALA A 419 -28.36 3.86 9.06
CA ALA A 419 -29.14 4.89 8.39
C ALA A 419 -30.27 5.48 9.27
N SER A 420 -30.72 4.76 10.30
CA SER A 420 -31.84 5.18 11.15
C SER A 420 -31.52 6.37 12.07
N PHE A 421 -30.25 6.55 12.45
CA PHE A 421 -29.81 7.63 13.34
C PHE A 421 -28.72 8.53 12.75
N ASN A 422 -28.25 8.26 11.54
CA ASN A 422 -27.33 9.13 10.81
C ASN A 422 -28.00 9.67 9.55
N GLU A 423 -27.90 10.98 9.29
CA GLU A 423 -28.38 11.57 8.03
C GLU A 423 -27.54 11.07 6.83
N LYS A 424 -26.23 10.92 7.00
CA LYS A 424 -25.32 10.37 6.00
C LYS A 424 -24.36 9.39 6.68
N PRO A 425 -24.72 8.10 6.82
CA PRO A 425 -23.82 7.13 7.44
C PRO A 425 -22.57 6.94 6.56
N LEU A 426 -21.38 6.99 7.17
CA LEU A 426 -20.13 6.66 6.49
C LEU A 426 -19.86 5.16 6.66
N ILE A 427 -19.78 4.42 5.55
CA ILE A 427 -19.64 2.96 5.55
C ILE A 427 -18.43 2.57 4.69
N PHE A 428 -17.40 2.02 5.32
CA PHE A 428 -16.22 1.50 4.64
C PHE A 428 -16.20 -0.02 4.69
N ALA A 429 -16.24 -0.70 3.53
CA ALA A 429 -16.14 -2.16 3.41
C ALA A 429 -14.77 -2.55 2.82
N LEU A 430 -13.75 -2.65 3.67
CA LEU A 430 -12.35 -2.65 3.25
C LEU A 430 -11.75 -4.04 3.04
N SER A 431 -12.50 -5.09 3.33
CA SER A 431 -12.02 -6.46 3.15
C SER A 431 -11.81 -6.82 1.68
N ASN A 432 -10.70 -7.51 1.39
CA ASN A 432 -10.27 -7.88 0.05
C ASN A 432 -10.17 -9.41 -0.10
N PRO A 433 -10.40 -9.98 -1.31
CA PRO A 433 -10.94 -9.33 -2.52
C PRO A 433 -12.44 -9.03 -2.40
N THR A 434 -13.12 -8.63 -3.50
CA THR A 434 -14.56 -8.30 -3.52
C THR A 434 -15.46 -9.36 -2.87
N SER A 435 -15.12 -10.65 -2.99
CA SER A 435 -15.86 -11.74 -2.35
C SER A 435 -15.82 -11.73 -0.81
N GLN A 436 -14.86 -11.01 -0.24
CA GLN A 436 -14.71 -10.80 1.21
C GLN A 436 -15.21 -9.42 1.68
N SER A 437 -15.69 -8.57 0.77
CA SER A 437 -16.23 -7.25 1.12
C SER A 437 -17.43 -7.39 2.06
N GLU A 438 -17.47 -6.60 3.13
CA GLU A 438 -18.52 -6.66 4.15
C GLU A 438 -19.93 -6.43 3.56
N CYS A 439 -20.04 -5.56 2.54
CA CYS A 439 -21.17 -5.43 1.63
C CYS A 439 -20.69 -4.90 0.27
N THR A 440 -21.56 -4.91 -0.73
CA THR A 440 -21.29 -4.25 -2.02
C THR A 440 -21.66 -2.76 -1.98
N ALA A 441 -21.17 -1.99 -2.96
CA ALA A 441 -21.59 -0.61 -3.15
C ALA A 441 -23.12 -0.50 -3.36
N GLU A 442 -23.69 -1.37 -4.21
CA GLU A 442 -25.12 -1.39 -4.50
C GLU A 442 -25.95 -1.67 -3.24
N GLU A 443 -25.51 -2.62 -2.41
CA GLU A 443 -26.13 -2.93 -1.12
C GLU A 443 -26.08 -1.74 -0.16
N ALA A 444 -24.93 -1.07 -0.03
CA ALA A 444 -24.78 0.10 0.85
C ALA A 444 -25.69 1.27 0.43
N TYR A 445 -25.78 1.58 -0.87
CA TYR A 445 -26.67 2.62 -1.37
C TYR A 445 -28.14 2.24 -1.24
N THR A 446 -28.49 1.00 -1.57
CA THR A 446 -29.89 0.52 -1.55
C THR A 446 -30.43 0.36 -0.14
N TRP A 447 -29.62 -0.02 0.84
CA TRP A 447 -30.09 -0.26 2.22
C TRP A 447 -30.04 1.00 3.10
N SER A 448 -29.39 2.08 2.68
CA SER A 448 -29.24 3.32 3.46
C SER A 448 -30.37 4.34 3.28
N LYS A 449 -31.56 3.90 2.86
CA LYS A 449 -32.72 4.78 2.61
C LYS A 449 -33.18 5.46 3.91
N ALA A 450 -33.78 6.65 3.80
CA ALA A 450 -34.57 7.23 4.88
C ALA A 450 -36.07 7.03 4.62
N ASN A 451 -36.81 6.67 5.66
CA ASN A 451 -38.24 6.94 5.75
C ASN A 451 -38.43 8.29 6.47
N PHE A 452 -38.13 9.41 5.81
CA PHE A 452 -38.52 10.73 6.34
C PHE A 452 -39.92 11.08 5.82
N PHE A 453 -40.90 11.10 6.73
CA PHE A 453 -42.19 11.71 6.48
C PHE A 453 -42.06 13.22 6.66
N TYR A 454 -41.98 13.99 5.57
CA TYR A 454 -42.24 15.43 5.63
C TYR A 454 -43.74 15.64 5.77
N LEU A 455 -44.20 15.94 6.99
CA LEU A 455 -45.54 16.50 7.21
C LEU A 455 -45.44 18.01 7.01
N HIS A 456 -45.91 18.51 5.86
CA HIS A 456 -46.07 19.95 5.67
C HIS A 456 -47.51 20.33 6.02
N SER A 457 -47.70 21.21 7.01
CA SER A 457 -49.01 21.81 7.29
C SER A 457 -49.30 22.87 6.23
N VAL A 458 -50.31 22.64 5.40
CA VAL A 458 -50.77 23.63 4.42
C VAL A 458 -51.79 24.54 5.09
N THR A 459 -51.38 25.38 6.04
CA THR A 459 -52.15 26.57 6.49
C THR A 459 -51.38 27.39 7.54
N GLU A 460 -51.08 28.65 7.22
CA GLU A 460 -51.15 29.70 8.24
C GLU A 460 -52.64 29.83 8.59
N TYR A 461 -53.08 29.38 9.76
CA TYR A 461 -54.14 29.98 10.60
C TYR A 461 -54.57 29.01 11.73
N LYS A 462 -54.92 29.60 12.86
CA LYS A 462 -55.25 29.00 14.16
C LYS A 462 -56.36 27.94 14.11
N GLN A 463 -56.04 26.67 14.39
CA GLN A 463 -56.71 25.74 15.33
C GLN A 463 -56.26 24.29 15.05
N ALA A 464 -56.26 23.43 16.06
CA ALA A 464 -55.84 22.04 15.95
C ALA A 464 -56.78 21.23 15.03
N GLU A 465 -56.29 20.79 13.87
CA GLU A 465 -57.02 19.95 12.91
C GLU A 465 -56.62 18.47 12.99
N PRO A 466 -57.52 17.54 12.60
CA PRO A 466 -57.23 16.10 12.56
C PRO A 466 -56.17 15.73 11.52
N LEU A 467 -55.39 14.68 11.81
CA LEU A 467 -54.29 14.13 10.99
C LEU A 467 -54.66 13.76 9.53
N SER A 468 -55.95 13.79 9.15
CA SER A 468 -56.43 13.49 7.81
C SER A 468 -56.10 14.54 6.75
N ASN A 469 -55.63 15.73 7.13
CA ASN A 469 -55.36 16.85 6.21
C ASN A 469 -53.89 17.02 5.79
N TYR A 470 -52.99 16.09 6.16
CA TYR A 470 -51.62 16.11 5.68
C TYR A 470 -51.49 15.34 4.36
N HIS A 471 -50.99 16.00 3.30
CA HIS A 471 -50.56 15.33 2.09
C HIS A 471 -49.10 14.89 2.24
N ILE A 472 -48.79 13.62 1.93
CA ILE A 472 -47.42 13.11 1.82
C ILE A 472 -46.80 13.74 0.58
N ILE A 473 -46.06 14.83 0.74
CA ILE A 473 -45.39 15.52 -0.38
C ILE A 473 -43.97 14.94 -0.52
N SER A 474 -43.87 13.92 -1.37
CA SER A 474 -42.65 13.19 -1.78
C SER A 474 -41.91 12.42 -0.68
N LEU A 475 -41.89 11.10 -0.82
CA LEU A 475 -40.89 10.24 -0.20
C LEU A 475 -39.60 10.39 -1.02
N ARG A 476 -38.59 11.10 -0.49
CA ARG A 476 -37.26 11.12 -1.12
C ARG A 476 -36.45 9.93 -0.63
N TYR A 477 -36.48 8.84 -1.37
CA TYR A 477 -35.76 7.59 -1.09
C TYR A 477 -34.27 7.65 -1.49
N GLN A 478 -33.56 8.73 -1.17
CA GLN A 478 -32.16 8.84 -1.58
C GLN A 478 -31.31 7.82 -0.81
N GLY A 479 -30.44 7.07 -1.52
CA GLY A 479 -29.33 6.37 -0.89
C GLY A 479 -28.40 7.40 -0.26
N ARG A 480 -28.21 7.32 1.05
CA ARG A 480 -27.50 8.37 1.83
C ARG A 480 -26.12 7.95 2.31
N ALA A 481 -25.78 6.67 2.21
CA ALA A 481 -24.47 6.20 2.61
C ALA A 481 -23.37 6.86 1.77
N ILE A 482 -22.35 7.35 2.45
CA ILE A 482 -21.06 7.61 1.82
C ILE A 482 -20.29 6.30 1.93
N PHE A 483 -19.91 5.75 0.79
CA PHE A 483 -19.36 4.41 0.70
C PHE A 483 -17.97 4.41 0.07
N ALA A 484 -17.08 3.61 0.65
CA ALA A 484 -15.83 3.21 0.02
C ALA A 484 -15.50 1.75 0.34
N SER A 485 -14.75 1.12 -0.56
CA SER A 485 -14.37 -0.28 -0.43
C SER A 485 -12.87 -0.51 -0.58
N GLY A 486 -12.39 -1.66 -0.13
CA GLY A 486 -10.99 -2.07 -0.35
C GLY A 486 -10.74 -2.53 -1.79
N SER A 487 -11.72 -3.23 -2.35
CA SER A 487 -11.71 -3.72 -3.74
C SER A 487 -12.61 -2.87 -4.65
N PRO A 488 -12.33 -2.79 -5.96
CA PRO A 488 -13.14 -2.00 -6.87
C PRO A 488 -14.55 -2.60 -7.04
N PHE A 489 -15.55 -1.73 -7.15
CA PHE A 489 -16.92 -2.06 -7.56
C PHE A 489 -17.29 -1.19 -8.77
N ASP A 490 -18.15 -1.74 -9.63
CA ASP A 490 -18.69 -0.98 -10.75
C ASP A 490 -19.56 0.20 -10.26
N PRO A 491 -19.69 1.28 -11.06
CA PRO A 491 -20.63 2.35 -10.77
C PRO A 491 -22.05 1.81 -10.60
N VAL A 492 -22.78 2.36 -9.62
CA VAL A 492 -24.15 1.96 -9.31
C VAL A 492 -25.11 3.04 -9.77
N GLU A 493 -26.02 2.70 -10.68
CA GLU A 493 -27.16 3.56 -11.01
C GLU A 493 -28.27 3.34 -9.98
N TYR A 494 -28.58 4.37 -9.21
CA TYR A 494 -29.62 4.32 -8.20
C TYR A 494 -30.45 5.61 -8.24
N GLU A 495 -31.75 5.47 -8.50
CA GLU A 495 -32.73 6.57 -8.59
C GLU A 495 -32.33 7.71 -9.56
N GLY A 496 -31.81 7.35 -10.74
CA GLY A 496 -31.41 8.31 -11.77
C GLY A 496 -30.11 9.07 -11.46
N LYS A 497 -29.38 8.66 -10.42
CA LYS A 497 -28.01 9.11 -10.12
C LYS A 497 -27.03 7.95 -10.29
N VAL A 498 -25.85 8.25 -10.83
CA VAL A 498 -24.75 7.30 -10.91
C VAL A 498 -23.81 7.57 -9.74
N PHE A 499 -23.62 6.58 -8.89
CA PHE A 499 -22.68 6.61 -7.77
C PHE A 499 -21.42 5.85 -8.17
N VAL A 500 -20.26 6.49 -8.09
CA VAL A 500 -18.97 5.84 -8.31
C VAL A 500 -18.36 5.57 -6.94
N PRO A 501 -18.30 4.31 -6.47
CA PRO A 501 -17.76 4.01 -5.15
C PRO A 501 -16.25 4.28 -5.10
N GLY A 502 -15.80 4.98 -4.07
CA GLY A 502 -14.37 5.20 -3.86
C GLY A 502 -13.65 3.92 -3.42
N GLN A 503 -12.38 3.78 -3.81
CA GLN A 503 -11.53 2.68 -3.34
C GLN A 503 -10.50 3.19 -2.32
N GLY A 504 -10.56 2.68 -1.10
CA GLY A 504 -9.54 2.92 -0.06
C GLY A 504 -8.27 2.12 -0.32
N ASN A 505 -7.63 2.36 -1.47
CA ASN A 505 -6.50 1.59 -1.94
C ASN A 505 -5.18 2.14 -1.40
N ASN A 506 -4.38 1.32 -0.71
CA ASN A 506 -3.09 1.71 -0.16
C ASN A 506 -2.11 2.26 -1.22
N ALA A 507 -2.33 1.96 -2.50
CA ALA A 507 -1.60 2.54 -3.63
C ALA A 507 -1.68 4.08 -3.73
N TYR A 508 -2.61 4.72 -3.01
CA TYR A 508 -2.57 6.18 -2.83
C TYR A 508 -1.45 6.65 -1.89
N ILE A 509 -1.07 5.84 -0.89
CA ILE A 509 -0.19 6.26 0.21
C ILE A 509 1.26 5.82 -0.02
N PHE A 510 1.52 4.50 -0.06
CA PHE A 510 2.88 3.99 0.03
C PHE A 510 3.84 4.54 -1.03
N PRO A 511 3.43 4.79 -2.31
CA PRO A 511 4.36 5.31 -3.30
C PRO A 511 4.85 6.73 -2.95
N GLY A 512 3.94 7.60 -2.54
CA GLY A 512 4.27 8.96 -2.11
C GLY A 512 4.99 8.99 -0.76
N LEU A 513 4.56 8.15 0.19
CA LEU A 513 5.21 8.01 1.50
C LEU A 513 6.67 7.59 1.33
N GLY A 514 6.93 6.51 0.60
CA GLY A 514 8.30 6.04 0.39
C GLY A 514 9.14 7.04 -0.41
N LEU A 515 8.58 7.70 -1.45
CA LEU A 515 9.31 8.77 -2.13
C LEU A 515 9.72 9.89 -1.15
N GLY A 516 8.80 10.32 -0.28
CA GLY A 516 9.05 11.36 0.74
C GLY A 516 10.17 10.98 1.73
N LEU A 517 10.15 9.75 2.20
CA LEU A 517 11.21 9.21 3.07
C LEU A 517 12.57 9.19 2.35
N ILE A 518 12.62 8.66 1.13
CA ILE A 518 13.86 8.56 0.33
C ILE A 518 14.43 9.94 0.01
N MET A 519 13.61 10.87 -0.51
CA MET A 519 14.09 12.17 -0.97
C MET A 519 14.59 13.06 0.16
N SER A 520 14.02 12.91 1.37
CA SER A 520 14.49 13.58 2.60
C SER A 520 15.67 12.87 3.27
N GLY A 521 15.99 11.64 2.85
CA GLY A 521 16.94 10.78 3.55
C GLY A 521 16.50 10.51 4.99
N ALA A 522 15.21 10.26 5.20
CA ALA A 522 14.66 9.93 6.51
C ALA A 522 15.32 8.65 7.06
N ILE A 523 15.52 8.60 8.38
CA ILE A 523 16.10 7.41 9.03
C ILE A 523 15.06 6.60 9.82
N ARG A 524 13.88 7.16 10.09
CA ARG A 524 12.78 6.49 10.81
C ARG A 524 11.43 6.97 10.26
N VAL A 525 10.45 6.07 10.25
CA VAL A 525 9.04 6.43 10.06
C VAL A 525 8.45 6.79 11.41
N ARG A 526 7.60 7.82 11.44
CA ARG A 526 6.83 8.23 12.62
C ARG A 526 5.38 8.44 12.23
N ASP A 527 4.46 8.23 13.17
CA ASP A 527 3.03 8.32 12.91
C ASP A 527 2.62 9.70 12.37
N GLU A 528 3.32 10.76 12.77
CA GLU A 528 3.11 12.10 12.23
C GLU A 528 3.34 12.22 10.72
N MET A 529 4.20 11.37 10.16
CA MET A 529 4.40 11.29 8.71
C MET A 529 3.22 10.60 8.03
N LEU A 530 2.62 9.59 8.68
CA LEU A 530 1.41 8.92 8.20
C LEU A 530 0.21 9.89 8.22
N LEU A 531 0.08 10.68 9.28
CA LEU A 531 -0.93 11.74 9.36
C LEU A 531 -0.75 12.78 8.26
N ALA A 532 0.48 13.24 8.03
CA ALA A 532 0.79 14.17 6.95
C ALA A 532 0.47 13.58 5.56
N ALA A 533 0.69 12.28 5.36
CA ALA A 533 0.29 11.59 4.14
C ALA A 533 -1.23 11.52 3.99
N SER A 534 -1.97 11.20 5.07
CA SER A 534 -3.43 11.16 5.08
C SER A 534 -4.05 12.52 4.74
N GLU A 535 -3.56 13.58 5.38
CA GLU A 535 -4.01 14.96 5.13
C GLU A 535 -3.70 15.41 3.71
N ALA A 536 -2.49 15.11 3.21
CA ALA A 536 -2.09 15.45 1.85
C ALA A 536 -2.99 14.77 0.81
N LEU A 537 -3.34 13.49 1.01
CA LEU A 537 -4.25 12.76 0.14
C LEU A 537 -5.68 13.33 0.20
N ALA A 538 -6.22 13.56 1.39
CA ALA A 538 -7.55 14.13 1.57
C ALA A 538 -7.68 15.51 0.91
N ALA A 539 -6.61 16.33 0.95
CA ALA A 539 -6.56 17.63 0.29
C ALA A 539 -6.54 17.56 -1.25
N GLN A 540 -6.31 16.40 -1.87
CA GLN A 540 -6.37 16.23 -3.33
C GLN A 540 -7.79 15.98 -3.85
N VAL A 541 -8.79 15.79 -2.99
CA VAL A 541 -10.19 15.61 -3.41
C VAL A 541 -10.79 16.97 -3.79
N SER A 542 -11.05 17.18 -5.09
CA SER A 542 -11.67 18.40 -5.61
C SER A 542 -13.18 18.43 -5.36
N GLU A 543 -13.79 19.62 -5.45
CA GLU A 543 -15.26 19.75 -5.40
C GLU A 543 -15.94 18.92 -6.51
N GLU A 544 -15.34 18.83 -7.71
CA GLU A 544 -15.84 17.97 -8.79
C GLU A 544 -15.88 16.48 -8.40
N ASN A 545 -14.91 16.02 -7.59
CA ASN A 545 -14.92 14.65 -7.08
C ASN A 545 -16.08 14.46 -6.09
N TYR A 546 -16.28 15.42 -5.18
CA TYR A 546 -17.39 15.39 -4.23
C TYR A 546 -18.76 15.43 -4.91
N ASP A 547 -18.90 16.20 -5.99
CA ASP A 547 -20.14 16.25 -6.79
C ASP A 547 -20.48 14.89 -7.41
N LYS A 548 -19.46 14.04 -7.65
CA LYS A 548 -19.61 12.65 -8.11
C LYS A 548 -19.72 11.63 -6.97
N GLY A 549 -19.72 12.09 -5.71
CA GLY A 549 -19.77 11.24 -4.52
C GLY A 549 -18.43 10.57 -4.17
N LEU A 550 -17.32 11.01 -4.78
CA LEU A 550 -15.99 10.45 -4.54
C LEU A 550 -15.33 11.09 -3.32
N ILE A 551 -14.76 10.25 -2.46
CA ILE A 551 -13.97 10.68 -1.29
C ILE A 551 -12.47 10.41 -1.46
N TYR A 552 -12.07 9.89 -2.63
CA TYR A 552 -10.70 9.76 -3.07
C TYR A 552 -10.56 10.38 -4.47
N PRO A 553 -9.42 11.00 -4.80
CA PRO A 553 -9.18 11.53 -6.14
C PRO A 553 -8.96 10.39 -7.15
N PRO A 554 -9.15 10.60 -8.47
CA PRO A 554 -8.93 9.55 -9.46
C PRO A 554 -7.44 9.18 -9.62
N PHE A 555 -7.18 7.91 -9.98
CA PHE A 555 -5.82 7.38 -10.20
C PHE A 555 -5.10 8.01 -11.40
N THR A 556 -5.82 8.60 -12.36
CA THR A 556 -5.20 9.40 -13.44
C THR A 556 -4.27 10.51 -12.93
N ASN A 557 -4.47 11.00 -11.71
CA ASN A 557 -3.63 12.02 -11.07
C ASN A 557 -2.63 11.45 -10.06
N ILE A 558 -2.45 10.12 -9.97
CA ILE A 558 -1.73 9.45 -8.89
C ILE A 558 -0.28 9.90 -8.70
N ARG A 559 0.42 10.27 -9.78
CA ARG A 559 1.79 10.78 -9.69
C ARG A 559 1.85 12.16 -9.03
N LYS A 560 0.89 13.04 -9.34
CA LYS A 560 0.77 14.35 -8.70
C LYS A 560 0.38 14.20 -7.22
N ILE A 561 -0.55 13.28 -6.93
CA ILE A 561 -0.94 12.92 -5.56
C ILE A 561 0.29 12.41 -4.78
N SER A 562 1.07 11.49 -5.37
CA SER A 562 2.27 10.95 -4.76
C SER A 562 3.34 12.01 -4.50
N ALA A 563 3.54 12.97 -5.42
CA ALA A 563 4.45 14.09 -5.21
C ALA A 563 3.99 15.02 -4.06
N SER A 564 2.69 15.27 -3.95
CA SER A 564 2.10 16.03 -2.84
C SER A 564 2.29 15.33 -1.49
N ILE A 565 2.01 14.02 -1.43
CA ILE A 565 2.26 13.21 -0.23
C ILE A 565 3.75 13.21 0.12
N ALA A 566 4.62 12.97 -0.85
CA ALA A 566 6.06 12.94 -0.65
C ALA A 566 6.60 14.26 -0.08
N ALA A 567 6.12 15.39 -0.59
CA ALA A 567 6.49 16.71 -0.09
C ALA A 567 6.06 16.94 1.38
N ASN A 568 4.84 16.52 1.74
CA ASN A 568 4.32 16.66 3.11
C ASN A 568 5.01 15.71 4.10
N VAL A 569 5.27 14.47 3.69
CA VAL A 569 6.04 13.47 4.45
C VAL A 569 7.47 13.98 4.67
N ALA A 570 8.14 14.44 3.62
CA ALA A 570 9.49 15.01 3.71
C ALA A 570 9.50 16.24 4.63
N ALA A 571 8.51 17.14 4.51
CA ALA A 571 8.38 18.30 5.39
C ALA A 571 8.31 17.90 6.85
N LYS A 572 7.53 16.84 7.17
CA LYS A 572 7.43 16.31 8.52
C LYS A 572 8.73 15.66 8.99
N ALA A 573 9.44 14.95 8.11
CA ALA A 573 10.76 14.40 8.44
C ALA A 573 11.78 15.49 8.81
N TYR A 574 11.79 16.62 8.10
CA TYR A 574 12.63 17.78 8.46
C TYR A 574 12.22 18.41 9.80
N GLU A 575 10.91 18.57 10.05
CA GLU A 575 10.38 19.13 11.30
C GLU A 575 10.76 18.30 12.52
N LEU A 576 10.74 16.97 12.39
CA LEU A 576 11.09 16.03 13.44
C LEU A 576 12.60 15.80 13.60
N GLY A 577 13.44 16.44 12.78
CA GLY A 577 14.89 16.23 12.80
C GLY A 577 15.33 14.83 12.34
N LEU A 578 14.48 14.13 11.57
CA LEU A 578 14.74 12.76 11.09
C LEU A 578 15.26 12.71 9.65
N ALA A 579 15.23 13.84 8.93
CA ALA A 579 15.77 13.96 7.58
C ALA A 579 17.28 14.19 7.59
N SER A 580 18.02 13.41 6.79
CA SER A 580 19.48 13.52 6.68
C SER A 580 19.96 14.24 5.41
N HIS A 581 19.11 14.45 4.41
CA HIS A 581 19.46 15.24 3.22
C HIS A 581 19.31 16.73 3.54
N LEU A 582 20.41 17.33 4.00
CA LEU A 582 20.48 18.74 4.37
C LEU A 582 21.27 19.54 3.32
N PRO A 583 20.90 20.81 3.05
CA PRO A 583 19.77 21.55 3.65
C PRO A 583 18.41 21.16 3.04
N ARG A 584 17.32 21.47 3.77
CA ARG A 584 15.95 21.30 3.27
C ARG A 584 15.74 22.11 1.98
N PRO A 585 15.27 21.48 0.87
CA PRO A 585 14.90 22.20 -0.33
C PRO A 585 13.79 23.23 -0.08
N LYS A 586 13.86 24.38 -0.77
CA LYS A 586 12.89 25.47 -0.60
C LYS A 586 11.47 25.07 -1.03
N ASP A 587 11.37 24.34 -2.13
CA ASP A 587 10.11 23.84 -2.68
C ASP A 587 10.17 22.31 -2.72
N LEU A 588 9.54 21.67 -1.73
CA LEU A 588 9.55 20.22 -1.59
C LEU A 588 8.69 19.52 -2.65
N LEU A 589 7.63 20.18 -3.15
CA LEU A 589 6.78 19.60 -4.20
C LEU A 589 7.54 19.52 -5.51
N LYS A 590 8.15 20.63 -5.93
CA LYS A 590 9.00 20.66 -7.13
C LYS A 590 10.20 19.73 -7.01
N TYR A 591 10.78 19.61 -5.81
CA TYR A 591 11.86 18.66 -5.56
C TYR A 591 11.37 17.22 -5.70
N ALA A 592 10.20 16.87 -5.16
CA ALA A 592 9.60 15.53 -5.31
C ALA A 592 9.40 15.18 -6.79
N GLU A 593 8.79 16.07 -7.57
CA GLU A 593 8.61 15.90 -9.02
C GLU A 593 9.95 15.72 -9.75
N SER A 594 11.00 16.42 -9.33
CA SER A 594 12.34 16.28 -9.93
C SER A 594 13.04 14.96 -9.60
N CYS A 595 12.68 14.34 -8.47
CA CYS A 595 13.22 13.04 -8.05
C CYS A 595 12.54 11.87 -8.78
N MET A 596 11.32 12.07 -9.26
CA MET A 596 10.50 11.02 -9.88
C MET A 596 11.12 10.45 -11.16
N TYR A 597 11.18 9.12 -11.25
CA TYR A 597 11.54 8.36 -12.44
C TYR A 597 10.61 8.69 -13.61
N SER A 598 11.21 8.95 -14.78
CA SER A 598 10.50 9.05 -16.06
C SER A 598 10.82 7.84 -16.93
N PRO A 599 9.79 7.14 -17.47
CA PRO A 599 9.95 5.96 -18.31
C PRO A 599 10.30 6.29 -19.78
N GLY A 600 10.48 7.57 -20.13
CA GLY A 600 10.89 7.95 -21.49
C GLY A 600 12.22 7.31 -21.88
N TYR A 601 12.34 6.82 -23.11
CA TYR A 601 13.60 6.25 -23.59
C TYR A 601 14.75 7.25 -23.53
N ARG A 602 15.93 6.74 -23.15
CA ARG A 602 17.18 7.48 -23.26
C ARG A 602 17.73 7.36 -24.68
N SER A 603 18.53 8.34 -25.07
CA SER A 603 19.37 8.27 -26.26
C SER A 603 20.71 7.67 -25.87
N TYR A 604 21.13 6.64 -26.58
CA TYR A 604 22.47 6.08 -26.45
C TYR A 604 23.38 6.65 -27.54
N ARG A 605 24.69 6.67 -27.28
CA ARG A 605 25.72 7.23 -28.16
C ARG A 605 26.79 6.21 -28.43
#